data_AF-A0A257A931-F1
#
_entry.id   AF-A0A257A931-F1
#
_cell.length_a   1.000
_cell.length_b   1.000
_cell.length_c   1.000
_cell.angle_alpha   90.00
_cell.angle_beta   90.00
_cell.angle_gamma   90.00
#
_symmetry.space_group_name_H-M   'P 1'
#
loop_
_entity.id
_entity.type
_entity.pdbx_description
1 polymer ?
#
loop_
_entity_poly.entity_id
_entity_poly.type
_entity_poly.pdbx_seq_one_letter_code
_entity_poly.pdbx_strand_id
1 'polypeptide(L)'
;MAEVERVYTIPLRVVKRTPRWKRAKRSVSEVRSYLERHMKAERENIKIDSSVNEWLWGRGASKPPLKIRIRAVKFDDWYNNG
;
A
#
# COMPACT_ATOMS: atom_id res chain seq x y z
N MET A 1 -16.70 14.51 2.66
CA MET A 1 -15.46 14.97 3.33
C MET A 1 -14.64 13.75 3.70
N ALA A 2 -13.30 13.79 3.57
CA ALA A 2 -12.44 12.70 4.01
C ALA A 2 -12.60 12.51 5.52
N GLU A 3 -12.98 11.30 5.94
CA GLU A 3 -13.27 11.04 7.35
C GLU A 3 -11.97 10.86 8.15
N VAL A 4 -10.93 10.28 7.51
CA VAL A 4 -9.63 10.05 8.13
C VAL A 4 -8.50 10.17 7.11
N GLU A 5 -7.61 11.14 7.27
CA GLU A 5 -6.30 11.19 6.61
C GLU A 5 -5.21 10.80 7.59
N ARG A 6 -4.35 9.83 7.20
CA ARG A 6 -3.20 9.42 8.00
C ARG A 6 -1.99 9.15 7.12
N VAL A 7 -0.81 9.51 7.63
CA VAL A 7 0.47 9.17 6.99
C VAL A 7 1.05 7.95 7.68
N TYR A 8 1.26 6.88 6.91
CA TYR A 8 1.84 5.64 7.39
C TYR A 8 3.26 5.45 6.86
N THR A 9 4.14 4.93 7.72
CA THR A 9 5.44 4.42 7.30
C THR A 9 5.40 2.90 7.34
N ILE A 10 5.35 2.27 6.16
CA ILE A 10 5.19 0.83 6.02
C ILE A 10 6.56 0.16 5.89
N PRO A 11 6.96 -0.72 6.83
CA PRO A 11 8.17 -1.50 6.69
C PRO A 11 7.96 -2.67 5.71
N LEU A 12 8.79 -2.76 4.67
CA LEU A 12 8.73 -3.80 3.64
C LEU A 12 9.81 -4.87 3.84
N ARG A 13 10.39 -4.99 5.04
CA ARG A 13 11.50 -5.93 5.32
C ARG A 13 11.11 -7.38 5.04
N VAL A 14 9.83 -7.73 5.21
CA VAL A 14 9.28 -9.08 4.98
C VAL A 14 9.47 -9.56 3.53
N VAL A 15 9.55 -8.67 2.55
CA VAL A 15 9.72 -9.04 1.14
C VAL A 15 11.07 -9.72 0.87
N LYS A 16 12.06 -9.56 1.76
CA LYS A 16 13.36 -10.25 1.65
C LYS A 16 13.22 -11.77 1.72
N ARG A 17 12.16 -12.29 2.36
CA ARG A 17 11.83 -13.73 2.44
C ARG A 17 11.34 -14.31 1.10
N THR A 18 11.00 -13.46 0.14
CA THR A 18 10.51 -13.86 -1.18
C THR A 18 11.68 -13.90 -2.19
N PRO A 19 11.64 -14.81 -3.20
CA PRO A 19 12.61 -14.82 -4.29
C PRO A 19 12.80 -13.45 -4.91
N ARG A 20 14.05 -13.09 -5.27
CA ARG A 20 14.44 -11.74 -5.67
C ARG A 20 13.50 -11.16 -6.72
N TRP A 21 13.27 -11.87 -7.81
CA TRP A 21 12.42 -11.45 -8.93
C TRP A 21 10.93 -11.22 -8.60
N LYS A 22 10.46 -11.64 -7.42
CA LYS A 22 9.08 -11.44 -6.93
C LYS A 22 8.95 -10.32 -5.88
N ARG A 23 10.04 -9.69 -5.47
CA ARG A 23 10.04 -8.80 -4.29
C ARG A 23 9.23 -7.53 -4.51
N ALA A 24 9.33 -6.87 -5.67
CA ALA A 24 8.53 -5.69 -5.95
C ALA A 24 7.02 -6.01 -5.93
N LYS A 25 6.61 -7.09 -6.60
CA LYS A 25 5.24 -7.61 -6.54
C LYS A 25 4.78 -7.90 -5.10
N ARG A 26 5.64 -8.53 -4.29
CA ARG A 26 5.33 -8.79 -2.88
C ARG A 26 5.19 -7.48 -2.08
N SER A 27 5.99 -6.46 -2.39
CA SER A 27 5.96 -5.16 -1.72
C SER A 27 4.60 -4.48 -1.88
N VAL A 28 4.02 -4.50 -3.09
CA VAL A 28 2.67 -3.97 -3.35
C VAL A 28 1.62 -4.71 -2.53
N SER A 29 1.69 -6.04 -2.49
CA SER A 29 0.77 -6.85 -1.68
C SER A 29 0.89 -6.54 -0.20
N GLU A 30 2.11 -6.30 0.29
CA GLU A 30 2.37 -5.97 1.69
C GLU A 30 1.81 -4.60 2.06
N VAL A 31 1.96 -3.60 1.19
CA VAL A 31 1.32 -2.27 1.37
C VAL A 31 -0.19 -2.41 1.50
N ARG A 32 -0.83 -3.20 0.61
CA ARG A 32 -2.28 -3.42 0.64
C ARG A 32 -2.72 -4.09 1.94
N SER A 33 -2.02 -5.15 2.37
CA SER A 33 -2.32 -5.84 3.63
C SER A 33 -2.04 -4.99 4.87
N TYR A 34 -1.07 -4.07 4.82
CA TYR A 34 -0.85 -3.12 5.90
C TYR A 34 -2.03 -2.16 6.04
N LEU A 35 -2.51 -1.60 4.93
CA LEU A 35 -3.65 -0.68 4.90
C LEU A 35 -4.94 -1.37 5.36
N GLU A 36 -5.20 -2.59 4.89
CA GLU A 36 -6.34 -3.43 5.30
C GLU A 36 -6.43 -3.55 6.83
N ARG A 37 -5.30 -3.88 7.49
CA ARG A 37 -5.23 -4.03 8.95
C ARG A 37 -5.38 -2.72 9.72
N HIS A 38 -4.76 -1.63 9.25
CA HIS A 38 -4.70 -0.37 10.01
C HIS A 38 -5.86 0.58 9.73
N MET A 39 -6.46 0.51 8.54
CA MET A 39 -7.59 1.34 8.15
C MET A 39 -8.94 0.63 8.29
N LYS A 40 -8.93 -0.67 8.62
CA LYS A 40 -10.13 -1.51 8.68
C LYS A 40 -10.96 -1.34 7.39
N ALA A 41 -10.26 -1.44 6.26
CA ALA A 41 -10.85 -1.32 4.93
C ALA A 41 -10.75 -2.69 4.25
N GLU A 42 -11.80 -3.07 3.53
CA GLU A 42 -11.79 -4.28 2.75
C GLU A 42 -10.75 -4.21 1.64
N ARG A 43 -10.10 -5.35 1.36
CA ARG A 43 -9.01 -5.42 0.40
C ARG A 43 -9.40 -4.83 -0.96
N GLU A 44 -10.62 -5.07 -1.41
CA GLU A 44 -11.15 -4.65 -2.71
C GLU A 44 -11.31 -3.12 -2.83
N ASN A 45 -11.66 -2.47 -1.72
CA ASN A 45 -11.85 -1.01 -1.65
C ASN A 45 -10.53 -0.23 -1.52
N ILE A 46 -9.40 -0.91 -1.32
CA ILE A 46 -8.08 -0.27 -1.25
C ILE A 46 -7.56 -0.01 -2.66
N LYS A 47 -7.67 1.24 -3.10
CA LYS A 47 -7.03 1.75 -4.31
C LYS A 47 -5.65 2.32 -3.99
N ILE A 48 -4.64 1.86 -4.71
CA ILE A 48 -3.25 2.32 -4.57
C ILE A 48 -2.92 3.12 -5.82
N ASP A 49 -2.44 4.35 -5.63
CA ASP A 49 -2.01 5.23 -6.71
C ASP A 49 -0.83 4.63 -7.50
N SER A 50 -0.75 4.92 -8.80
CA SER A 50 0.32 4.41 -9.66
C SER A 50 1.70 4.88 -9.22
N SER A 51 1.83 6.08 -8.65
CA SER A 51 3.11 6.60 -8.14
C SER A 51 3.72 5.71 -7.06
N VAL A 52 2.88 5.09 -6.21
CA VAL A 52 3.34 4.13 -5.20
C VAL A 52 3.90 2.88 -5.88
N ASN A 53 3.22 2.40 -6.91
CA ASN A 53 3.69 1.25 -7.67
C ASN A 53 5.00 1.56 -8.40
N GLU A 54 5.08 2.66 -9.14
CA GLU A 54 6.29 3.11 -9.82
C GLU A 54 7.46 3.27 -8.85
N TRP A 55 7.21 3.84 -7.67
CA TRP A 55 8.24 3.98 -6.65
C TRP A 55 8.75 2.63 -6.11
N LEU A 56 7.84 1.67 -5.89
CA LEU A 56 8.21 0.31 -5.47
C LEU A 56 8.98 -0.46 -6.56
N TRP A 57 8.63 -0.24 -7.83
CA TRP A 57 9.24 -0.87 -8.99
C TRP A 57 10.44 -0.10 -9.57
N GLY A 58 10.72 1.11 -9.09
CA GLY A 58 11.75 2.00 -9.67
C GLY A 58 13.19 1.49 -9.58
N ARG A 59 13.44 0.44 -8.77
CA ARG A 59 14.73 -0.27 -8.69
C ARG A 59 14.68 -1.67 -9.33
N GLY A 60 13.66 -1.92 -10.13
CA GLY A 60 13.33 -3.21 -10.72
C GLY A 60 12.73 -4.20 -9.72
N ALA A 61 12.38 -5.39 -10.23
CA ALA A 61 11.67 -6.40 -9.46
C ALA A 61 12.46 -6.94 -8.23
N SER A 62 13.80 -6.84 -8.29
CA SER A 62 14.72 -7.54 -7.38
C SER A 62 15.13 -6.77 -6.12
N LYS A 63 15.07 -5.44 -6.15
CA LYS A 63 15.58 -4.55 -5.10
C LYS A 63 14.56 -3.45 -4.73
N PRO A 64 13.31 -3.78 -4.39
CA PRO A 64 12.36 -2.77 -3.96
C PRO A 64 12.87 -2.06 -2.68
N PRO A 65 12.47 -0.80 -2.44
CA PRO A 65 12.77 -0.10 -1.20
C PRO A 65 12.28 -0.86 0.05
N LEU A 66 12.98 -0.72 1.17
CA LEU A 66 12.68 -1.48 2.41
C LEU A 66 11.66 -0.81 3.33
N LYS A 67 11.29 0.43 3.03
CA LYS A 67 10.28 1.22 3.73
C LYS A 67 9.61 2.12 2.70
N ILE A 68 8.33 2.40 2.86
CA ILE A 68 7.62 3.40 2.06
C ILE A 68 6.80 4.27 3.00
N ARG A 69 6.78 5.59 2.75
CA ARG A 69 5.89 6.51 3.44
C ARG A 69 4.75 6.85 2.51
N ILE A 70 3.52 6.51 2.91
CA ILE A 70 2.32 6.77 2.12
C ILE A 70 1.33 7.60 2.92
N ARG A 71 0.61 8.48 2.23
CA ARG A 71 -0.58 9.13 2.74
C ARG A 71 -1.78 8.27 2.35
N ALA A 72 -2.61 7.92 3.32
CA ALA A 72 -3.82 7.16 3.09
C ALA A 72 -5.02 7.97 3.58
N VAL A 73 -6.08 7.98 2.78
CA VAL A 73 -7.31 8.71 3.04
C VAL A 73 -8.46 7.72 3.02
N LYS A 74 -9.26 7.68 4.09
CA LYS A 74 -10.51 6.93 4.15
C LYS A 74 -11.67 7.89 3.92
N PHE A 75 -12.54 7.52 2.99
CA PHE A 75 -13.86 8.12 2.83
C PHE A 75 -14.86 7.08 3.32
N ASP A 76 -15.76 7.46 4.23
CA ASP A 76 -16.87 6.59 4.62
C ASP A 76 -18.00 6.80 3.61
N ASP A 77 -18.50 5.70 3.05
CA ASP A 77 -19.46 5.68 1.94
C ASP A 77 -20.90 6.03 2.36
N TRP A 78 -21.08 6.77 3.46
CA TRP A 78 -22.41 7.21 3.89
C TRP A 78 -23.06 8.22 2.92
N TYR A 79 -22.31 8.81 1.97
CA TYR A 79 -22.81 9.87 1.08
C TYR A 79 -23.08 9.45 -0.38
N ASN A 80 -23.01 8.17 -0.73
CA ASN A 80 -23.22 7.70 -2.12
C ASN A 80 -24.61 7.09 -2.40
N ASN A 81 -25.61 7.36 -1.55
CA ASN A 81 -27.03 7.11 -1.84
C ASN A 81 -27.80 8.44 -1.76
N GLY A 82 -27.87 9.14 -2.89
CA GLY A 82 -28.70 10.32 -3.10
C GLY A 82 -29.02 10.45 -4.58
#